data_AF-D3Z3L4-F1
#
_entry.id   AF-D3Z3L4-F1
#
_cell.length_a   1.000
_cell.length_b   1.000
_cell.length_c   1.000
_cell.angle_alpha   90.00
_cell.angle_beta   90.00
_cell.angle_gamma   90.00
#
_symmetry.space_group_name_H-M   'P 1'
#
loop_
_entity.id
_entity.type
_entity.pdbx_description
1 polymer ?
#
loop_
_entity_poly.entity_id
_entity_poly.type
_entity_poly.pdbx_seq_one_letter_code
_entity_poly.pdbx_strand_id
1 'polypeptide(L)'
;MTFVPVIPEAYSHVLAEFESLDPLLTALRLDSSRLRCTSIAVSRKWLALGSTGGGLNLIQKDGWKQRLFLSHREGAISQIACCSHDDDYVAVATSQGLVVVWELNQERRGKPERIHVSS
;
A
#
# COMPACT_ATOMS: atom_id res chain seq x y z
N MET A 1 -13.97 -37.43 5.16
CA MET A 1 -13.39 -36.72 6.32
C MET A 1 -12.40 -35.71 5.76
N THR A 2 -12.64 -34.42 5.98
CA THR A 2 -11.75 -33.34 5.54
C THR A 2 -10.56 -33.27 6.49
N PHE A 3 -9.36 -33.55 5.97
CA PHE A 3 -8.11 -33.36 6.70
C PHE A 3 -7.91 -31.86 6.91
N VAL A 4 -8.11 -31.39 8.14
CA VAL A 4 -7.66 -30.05 8.54
C VAL A 4 -6.16 -30.17 8.82
N PRO A 5 -5.29 -29.44 8.11
CA PRO A 5 -3.85 -29.51 8.35
C PRO A 5 -3.57 -29.03 9.78
N VAL A 6 -2.95 -29.89 10.59
CA VAL A 6 -2.47 -29.55 11.93
C VAL A 6 -1.31 -28.58 11.75
N ILE A 7 -1.53 -27.32 12.13
CA ILE A 7 -0.50 -26.28 12.11
C ILE A 7 0.46 -26.55 13.27
N PRO A 8 1.77 -26.78 13.03
CA PRO A 8 2.74 -26.97 14.11
C PRO A 8 2.84 -25.74 15.01
N GLU A 9 2.91 -25.94 16.33
CA GLU A 9 3.00 -24.85 17.33
C GLU A 9 4.29 -24.01 17.23
N ALA A 10 5.33 -24.54 16.57
CA ALA A 10 6.59 -23.83 16.39
C ALA A 10 7.22 -24.14 15.02
N TYR A 11 7.49 -23.08 14.26
CA TYR A 11 8.34 -23.13 13.08
C TYR A 11 9.76 -22.72 13.49
N SER A 12 10.74 -23.61 13.35
CA SER A 12 12.14 -23.33 13.71
C SER A 12 12.95 -22.73 12.55
N HIS A 13 12.44 -22.81 11.33
CA HIS A 13 13.15 -22.37 10.11
C HIS A 13 12.16 -21.64 9.19
N VAL A 14 12.64 -20.56 8.57
CA VAL A 14 11.90 -19.80 7.54
C VAL A 14 12.69 -19.92 6.25
N LEU A 15 12.07 -20.47 5.22
CA LEU A 15 12.62 -20.50 3.87
C LEU A 15 12.04 -19.32 3.09
N ALA A 16 12.90 -18.58 2.40
CA ALA A 16 12.52 -17.48 1.53
C ALA A 16 13.16 -17.69 0.16
N GLU A 17 12.35 -17.58 -0.88
CA GLU A 17 12.79 -17.50 -2.27
C GLU A 17 12.67 -16.05 -2.71
N PHE A 18 13.70 -15.54 -3.38
CA PHE A 18 13.76 -14.16 -3.83
C PHE A 18 13.60 -14.10 -5.34
N GLU A 19 12.65 -13.31 -5.81
CA GLU A 19 12.51 -12.98 -7.22
C GLU A 19 13.08 -11.59 -7.52
N SER A 20 13.38 -11.33 -8.79
CA SER A 20 13.81 -10.00 -9.20
C SER A 20 12.71 -8.96 -9.00
N LEU A 21 13.09 -7.81 -8.43
CA LEU A 21 12.21 -6.66 -8.25
C LEU A 21 12.12 -5.77 -9.50
N ASP A 22 12.82 -6.09 -10.59
CA ASP A 22 12.88 -5.23 -11.78
C ASP A 22 11.50 -4.84 -12.34
N PRO A 23 10.49 -5.74 -12.44
CA PRO A 23 9.16 -5.36 -12.91
C PRO A 23 8.50 -4.31 -12.01
N LEU A 24 8.70 -4.43 -10.70
CA LEU A 24 8.18 -3.50 -9.71
C LEU A 24 8.89 -2.15 -9.80
N LEU A 25 10.22 -2.16 -9.82
CA LEU A 25 11.03 -0.94 -9.91
C LEU A 25 10.68 -0.14 -11.18
N THR A 26 10.47 -0.86 -12.29
CA THR A 26 10.03 -0.29 -13.57
C THR A 26 8.63 0.33 -13.47
N ALA A 27 7.67 -0.38 -12.87
CA ALA A 27 6.30 0.11 -12.72
C ALA A 27 6.22 1.37 -11.82
N LEU A 28 7.05 1.43 -10.79
CA LEU A 28 7.09 2.57 -9.87
C LEU A 28 7.82 3.78 -10.43
N ARG A 29 8.70 3.58 -11.41
CA ARG A 29 9.65 4.61 -11.88
C ARG A 29 10.48 5.20 -10.73
N LEU A 30 10.94 4.30 -9.85
CA LEU A 30 11.86 4.65 -8.73
C LEU A 30 13.23 5.12 -9.23
N ASP A 31 13.53 4.86 -10.49
CA ASP A 31 14.68 5.41 -11.23
C ASP A 31 14.59 6.93 -11.40
N SER A 32 13.41 7.53 -11.26
CA SER A 32 13.26 8.98 -11.23
C SER A 32 13.59 9.54 -9.84
N SER A 33 14.54 10.48 -9.78
CA SER A 33 14.97 11.19 -8.56
C SER A 33 13.87 11.96 -7.81
N ARG A 34 12.62 11.90 -8.30
CA ARG A 34 11.46 12.64 -7.79
C ARG A 34 10.68 11.89 -6.73
N LEU A 35 10.74 10.56 -6.68
CA LEU A 35 9.98 9.78 -5.71
C LEU A 35 10.85 9.41 -4.49
N ARG A 36 10.82 10.23 -3.43
CA ARG A 36 11.38 9.83 -2.13
C ARG A 36 10.32 9.11 -1.32
N CYS A 37 10.41 7.77 -1.32
CA CYS A 37 9.57 6.94 -0.48
C CYS A 37 9.94 7.12 1.00
N THR A 38 8.95 7.41 1.84
CA THR A 38 9.11 7.54 3.30
C THR A 38 8.52 6.36 4.04
N SER A 39 7.55 5.67 3.44
CA SER A 39 6.82 4.57 4.06
C SER A 39 6.29 3.61 2.99
N ILE A 40 6.11 2.37 3.39
CA ILE A 40 5.61 1.26 2.57
C ILE A 40 4.59 0.47 3.38
N ALA A 41 3.52 0.05 2.73
CA ALA A 41 2.58 -0.92 3.26
C ALA A 41 2.14 -1.89 2.17
N VAL A 42 1.81 -3.12 2.56
CA VAL A 42 1.41 -4.17 1.63
C VAL A 42 0.10 -4.74 2.10
N SER A 43 -0.81 -4.91 1.16
CA SER A 43 -2.10 -5.58 1.35
C SER A 43 -2.19 -6.81 0.44
N ARG A 44 -3.35 -7.48 0.39
CA ARG A 44 -3.50 -8.64 -0.50
C ARG A 44 -3.43 -8.19 -1.95
N LYS A 45 -4.12 -7.09 -2.30
CA LYS A 45 -4.18 -6.53 -3.66
C LYS A 45 -3.13 -5.47 -3.94
N TRP A 46 -2.76 -4.66 -2.96
CA TRP A 46 -2.02 -3.42 -3.19
C TRP A 46 -0.63 -3.40 -2.54
N LEU A 47 0.30 -2.78 -3.24
CA LEU A 47 1.52 -2.21 -2.68
C LEU A 47 1.33 -0.70 -2.57
N ALA A 48 1.43 -0.17 -1.36
CA ALA A 48 1.25 1.23 -1.05
C ALA A 48 2.59 1.88 -0.67
N LEU A 49 2.87 3.05 -1.25
CA LEU A 49 4.11 3.79 -1.03
C LEU A 49 3.82 5.26 -0.77
N GLY A 50 4.28 5.74 0.37
CA GLY A 50 4.14 7.11 0.81
C GLY A 50 5.36 7.91 0.43
N SER A 51 5.17 9.21 0.16
CA SER A 51 6.25 10.11 -0.21
C SER A 51 6.36 11.30 0.72
N THR A 52 7.53 11.94 0.70
CA THR A 52 7.78 13.20 1.42
C THR A 52 6.85 14.34 1.02
N GLY A 53 6.27 14.29 -0.19
CA GLY A 53 5.39 15.33 -0.73
C GLY A 53 3.91 15.10 -0.46
N GLY A 54 3.53 14.16 0.40
CA GLY A 54 2.12 13.81 0.64
C GLY A 54 1.48 13.00 -0.48
N GLY A 55 2.28 12.43 -1.37
CA GLY A 55 1.81 11.53 -2.43
C GLY A 55 1.83 10.08 -1.99
N LEU A 56 0.70 9.41 -2.09
CA LEU A 56 0.50 7.97 -1.90
C LEU A 56 0.37 7.30 -3.26
N ASN A 57 1.28 6.36 -3.55
CA ASN A 57 1.27 5.55 -4.77
C ASN A 57 0.78 4.15 -4.41
N LEU A 58 -0.27 3.70 -5.07
CA LEU A 58 -0.80 2.35 -4.93
C LEU A 58 -0.57 1.62 -6.26
N ILE A 59 0.07 0.45 -6.19
CA ILE A 59 0.25 -0.43 -7.35
C ILE A 59 -0.36 -1.78 -7.05
N GLN A 60 -1.19 -2.27 -7.98
CA GLN A 60 -1.76 -3.60 -7.87
C GLN A 60 -0.66 -4.65 -8.02
N LYS A 61 -0.59 -5.58 -7.06
CA LYS A 61 0.43 -6.64 -7.03
C LYS A 61 0.31 -7.60 -8.21
N ASP A 62 -0.92 -7.84 -8.68
CA ASP A 62 -1.17 -8.68 -9.85
C ASP A 62 -0.68 -7.98 -11.13
N GLY A 63 0.49 -8.39 -11.60
CA GLY A 63 1.07 -7.96 -12.87
C GLY A 63 1.56 -6.51 -12.90
N TRP A 64 1.57 -5.80 -11.77
CA TRP A 64 2.09 -4.43 -11.65
C TRP A 64 1.50 -3.42 -12.66
N LYS A 65 0.24 -3.62 -13.09
CA LYS A 65 -0.37 -2.87 -14.21
C LYS A 65 -1.12 -1.63 -13.78
N GLN A 66 -1.87 -1.72 -12.67
CA GLN A 66 -2.76 -0.65 -12.24
C GLN A 66 -2.07 0.21 -11.18
N ARG A 67 -1.96 1.51 -11.46
CA ARG A 67 -1.38 2.51 -10.55
C ARG A 67 -2.43 3.56 -10.21
N LEU A 68 -2.63 3.79 -8.92
CA LEU A 68 -3.37 4.93 -8.40
C LEU A 68 -2.38 5.87 -7.72
N PHE A 69 -2.55 7.17 -7.96
CA PHE A 69 -1.80 8.20 -7.27
C PHE A 69 -2.78 9.09 -6.51
N LEU A 70 -2.68 9.05 -5.18
CA LEU A 70 -3.44 9.87 -4.27
C LEU A 70 -2.50 10.92 -3.71
N SER A 71 -2.95 12.14 -3.52
CA SER A 71 -2.10 13.20 -2.97
C SER A 71 -2.88 14.08 -2.03
N HIS A 72 -2.15 14.61 -1.06
CA HIS A 72 -2.67 15.46 0.00
C HIS A 72 -1.61 16.52 0.34
N ARG A 73 -2.00 17.58 1.06
CA ARG A 73 -1.11 18.73 1.39
C ARG A 73 -0.66 18.77 2.84
N GLU A 74 -1.07 17.78 3.63
CA GLU A 74 -0.91 17.65 5.07
C GLU A 74 0.48 17.11 5.49
N GLY A 75 1.50 17.26 4.63
CA GLY A 75 2.90 16.91 4.91
C GLY A 75 3.35 15.55 4.39
N ALA A 76 4.53 15.12 4.84
CA ALA A 76 5.13 13.85 4.43
C ALA A 76 4.35 12.66 5.02
N ILE A 77 4.23 11.57 4.27
CA ILE A 77 3.55 10.36 4.78
C ILE A 77 4.51 9.58 5.67
N SER A 78 4.21 9.48 6.96
CA SER A 78 5.02 8.75 7.93
C SER A 78 4.63 7.27 8.05
N GLN A 79 3.34 6.96 7.89
CA GLN A 79 2.82 5.60 7.99
C GLN A 79 1.64 5.40 7.05
N ILE A 80 1.46 4.16 6.60
CA ILE A 80 0.35 3.75 5.73
C ILE A 80 -0.27 2.50 6.34
N ALA A 81 -1.60 2.43 6.32
CA ALA A 81 -2.36 1.26 6.71
C ALA A 81 -3.42 0.96 5.65
N CYS A 82 -3.42 -0.27 5.13
CA CYS A 82 -4.46 -0.76 4.23
C CYS A 82 -5.48 -1.57 5.03
N CYS A 83 -6.77 -1.44 4.70
CA CYS A 83 -7.81 -2.26 5.32
C CYS A 83 -7.60 -3.74 4.97
N SER A 84 -7.47 -4.59 5.98
CA SER A 84 -7.22 -6.02 5.77
C SER A 84 -8.42 -6.76 5.19
N HIS A 85 -9.64 -6.24 5.33
CA HIS A 85 -10.86 -6.97 4.96
C HIS A 85 -11.24 -6.81 3.47
N ASP A 86 -11.32 -5.58 2.98
CA ASP A 86 -11.81 -5.26 1.63
C ASP A 86 -10.73 -4.76 0.67
N ASP A 87 -9.59 -4.30 1.19
CA ASP A 87 -8.57 -3.55 0.45
C ASP A 87 -9.13 -2.30 -0.27
N ASP A 88 -10.30 -1.79 0.14
CA ASP A 88 -10.95 -0.62 -0.48
C ASP A 88 -10.70 0.67 0.30
N TYR A 89 -10.19 0.57 1.53
CA TYR A 89 -9.77 1.73 2.31
C TYR A 89 -8.27 1.74 2.56
N VAL A 90 -7.69 2.95 2.49
CA VAL A 90 -6.31 3.19 2.89
C VAL A 90 -6.24 4.43 3.77
N ALA A 91 -5.53 4.31 4.88
CA ALA A 91 -5.25 5.40 5.80
C ALA A 91 -3.75 5.73 5.76
N VAL A 92 -3.42 7.00 5.89
CA VAL A 92 -2.04 7.46 6.07
C VAL A 92 -1.94 8.38 7.27
N ALA A 93 -0.86 8.25 8.02
CA ALA A 93 -0.46 9.24 8.99
C ALA A 93 0.57 10.18 8.35
N THR A 94 0.50 11.46 8.70
CA THR A 94 1.38 12.49 8.17
C THR A 94 2.34 13.01 9.23
N SER A 95 3.43 13.65 8.79
CA SER A 95 4.39 14.33 9.66
C SER A 95 3.80 15.51 10.43
N GLN A 96 2.60 15.98 10.07
CA GLN A 96 1.88 17.06 10.75
C GLN A 96 0.92 16.52 11.83
N GLY A 97 0.93 15.21 12.11
CA GLY A 97 0.05 14.60 13.10
C GLY A 97 -1.37 14.36 12.60
N LEU A 98 -1.61 14.47 11.29
CA LEU A 98 -2.91 14.25 10.68
C LEU A 98 -3.02 12.82 10.14
N VAL A 99 -4.22 12.26 10.20
CA VAL A 99 -4.58 10.99 9.57
C VAL A 99 -5.53 11.29 8.42
N VAL A 100 -5.16 10.86 7.22
CA VAL A 100 -6.00 11.00 6.02
C VAL A 100 -6.46 9.62 5.58
N VAL A 101 -7.75 9.47 5.33
CA VAL A 101 -8.36 8.22 4.88
C VAL A 101 -8.95 8.40 3.49
N TRP A 102 -8.67 7.45 2.62
CA TRP A 102 -9.27 7.33 1.29
C TRP A 102 -10.08 6.06 1.15
N GLU A 103 -11.15 6.18 0.38
CA GLU A 103 -11.87 5.09 -0.24
C GLU A 103 -11.41 4.96 -1.69
N LEU A 104 -10.98 3.77 -2.10
CA LEU A 104 -10.44 3.49 -3.43
C LEU A 104 -11.54 3.23 -4.46
N ASN A 105 -12.76 2.91 -4.01
CA ASN A 105 -13.95 2.68 -4.84
C ASN A 105 -13.73 1.63 -5.93
N GLN A 106 -12.98 0.56 -5.63
CA GLN A 106 -12.63 -0.48 -6.59
C GLN A 106 -13.87 -1.16 -7.18
N GLU A 107 -14.85 -1.51 -6.33
CA GLU A 107 -16.05 -2.24 -6.75
C GLU A 107 -16.94 -1.40 -7.67
N ARG A 108 -16.94 -0.08 -7.48
CA ARG A 108 -17.79 0.85 -8.23
C ARG A 108 -17.11 1.39 -9.48
N ARG A 109 -15.85 1.00 -9.76
CA ARG A 109 -14.98 1.64 -10.77
C ARG A 109 -14.98 3.18 -10.62
N GLY A 110 -15.10 3.66 -9.39
CA GLY A 110 -15.13 5.07 -9.07
C GLY A 110 -13.72 5.66 -9.06
N LYS A 111 -13.63 6.99 -9.00
CA LYS A 111 -12.37 7.62 -8.62
C LYS A 111 -12.16 7.42 -7.11
N PRO A 112 -10.91 7.27 -6.65
CA PRO A 112 -10.63 7.27 -5.22
C PRO A 112 -11.05 8.61 -4.61
N GLU A 113 -11.71 8.57 -3.46
CA GLU A 113 -12.20 9.75 -2.76
C GLU A 113 -11.58 9.86 -1.37
N ARG A 114 -11.25 11.09 -0.99
CA ARG A 114 -10.75 11.38 0.35
C ARG A 114 -11.95 11.54 1.28
N ILE A 115 -12.16 10.58 2.16
CA ILE A 115 -13.36 10.49 3.00
C ILE A 115 -13.17 11.12 4.37
N HIS A 116 -11.94 11.19 4.88
CA HIS A 116 -11.69 11.76 6.21
C HIS A 116 -10.29 12.35 6.35
N VAL A 117 -10.20 13.42 7.15
CA VAL A 117 -8.95 13.97 7.68
C VAL A 117 -9.20 14.21 9.17
N SER A 118 -8.36 13.64 10.03
CA SER A 118 -8.47 13.86 11.47
C SER A 118 -8.29 15.33 11.82
N SER A 119 -9.13 15.84 12.72
CA SER A 119 -9.09 17.23 13.22
C SER A 119 -8.21 17.39 14.45
#